data_AF-A0A0S4L5T5-F1
#
_entry.id   AF-A0A0S4L5T5-F1
#
_cell.length_a   1.000
_cell.length_b   1.000
_cell.length_c   1.000
_cell.angle_alpha   90.00
_cell.angle_beta   90.00
_cell.angle_gamma   90.00
#
_symmetry.space_group_name_H-M   'P 1'
#
loop_
_entity.id
_entity.type
_entity.pdbx_description
1 polymer ?
#
loop_
_entity_poly.entity_id
_entity_poly.type
_entity_poly.pdbx_seq_one_letter_code
_entity_poly.pdbx_strand_id
1 'polypeptide(L)' 'GITKPAIRRLARRGGVKRISGLIYEETRGVLKVFLENVIRDAVTYTEHA' A
#
# COMPACT_ATOMS: atom_id res chain seq x y z
N GLY A 1 -11.83 3.44 1.22
CA GLY A 1 -10.73 3.36 0.23
C GLY A 1 -9.48 4.06 0.74
N ILE A 2 -8.33 3.87 0.08
CA ILE A 2 -7.07 4.53 0.48
C ILE A 2 -7.13 6.00 0.06
N THR A 3 -7.39 6.89 1.03
CA THR A 3 -7.63 8.31 0.76
C THR A 3 -6.34 9.14 0.76
N LYS A 4 -6.34 10.27 0.05
CA LYS A 4 -5.18 11.20 0.02
C LYS A 4 -4.74 11.64 1.43
N PRO A 5 -5.64 11.93 2.40
CA PRO A 5 -5.24 12.23 3.78
C PRO A 5 -4.53 11.07 4.49
N ALA A 6 -4.95 9.82 4.26
CA ALA A 6 -4.29 8.66 4.86
C ALA A 6 -2.85 8.48 4.35
N ILE A 7 -2.65 8.59 3.04
CA ILE A 7 -1.31 8.56 2.41
C ILE A 7 -0.45 9.69 2.96
N ARG A 8 -1.01 10.90 3.12
CA ARG A 8 -0.28 12.03 3.70
C ARG A 8 0.17 11.74 5.13
N ARG A 9 -0.68 11.17 5.98
CA ARG A 9 -0.32 10.82 7.37
C ARG A 9 0.84 9.81 7.42
N LEU A 10 0.83 8.79 6.56
CA LEU A 10 1.92 7.82 6.46
C LEU A 10 3.23 8.47 6.01
N ALA A 11 3.17 9.28 4.94
CA ALA A 11 4.34 10.00 4.45
C ALA A 11 4.91 10.97 5.51
N ARG A 12 4.07 11.68 6.27
CA ARG A 12 4.52 12.52 7.39
C ARG A 12 5.22 11.72 8.48
N ARG A 13 4.70 10.53 8.83
CA ARG A 13 5.34 9.63 9.79
C ARG A 13 6.75 9.21 9.32
N GLY A 14 6.95 9.05 8.03
CA GLY A 14 8.26 8.79 7.42
C GLY A 14 9.15 10.01 7.22
N GLY A 15 8.80 11.19 7.76
CA GLY A 15 9.63 12.40 7.64
C GLY A 15 9.50 13.15 6.30
N VAL A 16 8.55 12.76 5.44
CA VAL A 16 8.38 13.40 4.13
C VAL A 16 7.83 14.82 4.29
N LYS A 17 8.56 15.83 3.79
CA LYS A 17 8.20 17.26 3.90
C LYS A 17 7.34 17.79 2.75
N ARG A 18 7.50 17.29 1.53
CA ARG A 18 6.68 17.64 0.35
C ARG A 18 6.33 16.36 -0.41
N ILE A 19 5.14 16.32 -1.01
CA ILE A 19 4.62 15.13 -1.69
C ILE A 19 4.12 15.56 -3.07
N SER A 20 4.60 14.89 -4.12
CA SER A 20 4.10 15.07 -5.50
C SER A 20 2.69 14.51 -5.65
N GLY A 21 1.88 15.08 -6.55
CA GLY A 21 0.53 14.60 -6.84
C GLY A 21 0.50 13.17 -7.38
N LEU A 22 1.53 12.75 -8.12
CA LEU A 22 1.62 11.40 -8.70
C LEU A 22 1.73 10.29 -7.64
N ILE A 23 2.27 10.62 -6.46
CA ILE A 23 2.49 9.65 -5.38
C ILE A 23 1.19 9.03 -4.87
N TYR A 24 0.04 9.73 -4.99
CA TYR A 24 -1.23 9.18 -4.49
C TYR A 24 -1.66 7.93 -5.26
N GLU A 25 -1.52 7.92 -6.59
CA GLU A 25 -1.87 6.73 -7.39
C GLU A 25 -0.78 5.67 -7.32
N GLU A 26 0.49 6.08 -7.37
CA GLU A 26 1.64 5.17 -7.22
C GLU A 26 1.55 4.35 -5.91
N THR A 27 1.28 5.02 -4.79
CA THR A 27 1.14 4.36 -3.48
C THR A 27 0.00 3.33 -3.47
N ARG A 28 -1.09 3.60 -4.19
CA ARG A 28 -2.21 2.65 -4.30
C ARG A 28 -1.84 1.45 -5.15
N GLY A 29 -1.13 1.66 -6.25
CA GLY A 29 -0.60 0.59 -7.10
C GLY A 29 0.32 -0.35 -6.32
N VAL A 30 1.31 0.21 -5.61
CA VAL A 30 2.24 -0.55 -4.78
C VAL A 30 1.51 -1.36 -3.70
N LEU A 31 0.55 -0.75 -2.98
CA LEU A 31 -0.17 -1.49 -1.94
C LEU A 31 -1.02 -2.63 -2.52
N LYS A 32 -1.64 -2.42 -3.69
CA LYS A 32 -2.41 -3.47 -4.35
C LYS A 32 -1.53 -4.68 -4.69
N VAL A 33 -0.40 -4.47 -5.36
CA VAL A 33 0.52 -5.55 -5.76
C VAL A 33 1.07 -6.27 -4.53
N PHE A 34 1.43 -5.53 -3.48
CA PHE A 34 1.90 -6.12 -2.23
C PHE A 34 0.84 -7.05 -1.61
N LEU A 35 -0.40 -6.59 -1.48
CA LEU A 35 -1.48 -7.38 -0.90
C LEU A 35 -1.87 -8.57 -1.76
N GLU A 36 -1.86 -8.44 -3.09
CA GLU A 36 -2.10 -9.56 -4.00
C GLU A 36 -1.09 -10.70 -3.78
N ASN A 37 0.19 -10.37 -3.58
CA ASN A 37 1.20 -11.38 -3.32
C ASN A 37 1.03 -12.04 -1.93
N VAL A 38 0.85 -11.24 -0.88
CA VAL A 38 0.68 -11.77 0.49
C VAL A 38 -0.56 -12.64 0.60
N ILE A 39 -1.69 -12.22 -0.01
CA ILE A 39 -2.93 -12.99 0.03
C ILE A 39 -2.77 -14.29 -0.76
N ARG A 40 -2.10 -14.27 -1.92
CA ARG A 40 -1.83 -15.48 -2.70
C ARG A 40 -1.08 -16.51 -1.86
N ASP A 41 0.00 -16.09 -1.21
CA ASP A 41 0.80 -16.97 -0.35
C ASP A 41 -0.02 -17.49 0.83
N ALA A 42 -0.80 -16.62 1.49
CA ALA A 42 -1.66 -17.00 2.61
C ALA A 42 -2.71 -18.05 2.20
N VAL A 43 -3.36 -17.87 1.05
CA VAL A 43 -4.33 -18.84 0.51
C VAL A 43 -3.64 -20.17 0.23
N THR A 44 -2.46 -20.16 -0.41
CA THR A 44 -1.67 -21.37 -0.65
C THR A 44 -1.37 -22.13 0.65
N TYR A 45 -0.99 -21.43 1.73
CA TYR A 45 -0.78 -22.09 3.02
C TYR A 45 -2.06 -22.65 3.62
N THR A 46 -3.21 -21.98 3.49
CA THR A 46 -4.47 -22.48 4.06
C THR A 46 -5.10 -23.62 3.27
N GLU A 47 -4.80 -23.75 1.98
CA GLU A 47 -5.37 -24.80 1.11
C GLU A 47 -4.51 -26.07 1.06
N HIS A 48 -3.21 -25.97 1.35
CA HIS A 48 -2.26 -27.07 1.19
C HIS A 48 -1.53 -27.51 2.47
N ALA A 49 -1.81 -26.87 3.62
CA ALA A 49 -1.35 -27.32 4.93
C ALA A 49 -2.32 -28.32 5.58
#